data_AF-A0AA89CPQ5-F1
#
_entry.id   AF-A0AA89CPQ5-F1
#
_cell.length_a   1.000
_cell.length_b   1.000
_cell.length_c   1.000
_cell.angle_alpha   90.00
_cell.angle_beta   90.00
_cell.angle_gamma   90.00
#
_symmetry.space_group_name_H-M   'P 1'
#
loop_
_entity.id
_entity.type
_entity.pdbx_description
1 polymer ?
#
loop_
_entity_poly.entity_id
_entity_poly.type
_entity_poly.pdbx_seq_one_letter_code
_entity_poly.pdbx_strand_id
1 'polypeptide(L)'
;MEIDNKKIKLLITIALIISLTACNFFNSNLKEKDVSTDASKKSNAEEKNIVNDSDDLTITPKYDDPRYKELMTQFEKQEHRFEIDACEFKYNGKSFFIGDSYEKILSIFGEHKDELFLSEKYSYYRFKYDDIKLTFLLSEPGKKLTTLNLVLDRRFTGDVAPPFEIILLRKIPYKLGNSLNEFMELSDLNHDKLKHTQHSFSFIELEKCSINENETIFTVLDSNPVYKNIGGGHMTIRGAFDPESTGPIKGLKVGISAQ
;
A
#
# COMPACT_ATOMS: atom_id res chain seq x y z
N MET A 1 -21.63 25.15 -45.35
CA MET A 1 -22.80 24.37 -44.89
C MET A 1 -22.93 24.63 -43.40
N GLU A 2 -23.72 25.64 -43.05
CA GLU A 2 -23.83 26.19 -41.70
C GLU A 2 -24.80 25.33 -40.90
N ILE A 3 -24.31 24.64 -39.88
CA ILE A 3 -25.14 23.76 -39.05
C ILE A 3 -25.94 24.65 -38.09
N ASP A 4 -27.26 24.65 -38.28
CA ASP A 4 -28.21 25.50 -37.58
C ASP A 4 -28.21 25.20 -36.07
N ASN A 5 -27.56 26.10 -35.32
CA ASN A 5 -27.32 26.00 -33.88
C ASN A 5 -28.62 25.87 -33.04
N LYS A 6 -29.77 26.22 -33.61
CA LYS A 6 -31.10 26.00 -33.00
C LYS A 6 -31.50 24.53 -32.95
N LYS A 7 -31.16 23.73 -33.98
CA LYS A 7 -31.49 22.28 -34.01
C LYS A 7 -30.68 21.50 -32.98
N ILE A 8 -29.42 21.88 -32.76
CA ILE A 8 -28.56 21.26 -31.75
C ILE A 8 -29.08 21.55 -30.34
N LYS A 9 -29.46 22.80 -30.04
CA LYS A 9 -30.05 23.14 -28.73
C LYS A 9 -31.36 22.40 -28.48
N LEU A 10 -32.21 22.23 -29.48
CA LEU A 10 -33.46 21.48 -29.34
C LEU A 10 -33.21 20.00 -29.02
N LEU A 11 -32.24 19.37 -29.68
CA LEU A 11 -31.86 17.98 -29.44
C LEU A 11 -31.30 17.76 -28.02
N ILE A 12 -30.48 18.69 -27.52
CA ILE A 12 -29.94 18.65 -26.15
C ILE A 12 -31.06 18.79 -25.11
N THR A 13 -32.01 19.69 -25.33
CA THR A 13 -33.13 19.88 -24.40
C THR A 13 -34.05 18.65 -24.34
N ILE A 14 -34.32 18.00 -25.48
CA ILE A 14 -35.14 16.77 -25.52
C ILE A 14 -34.42 15.62 -24.77
N ALA A 15 -33.10 15.47 -24.94
CA ALA A 15 -32.33 14.45 -24.24
C ALA A 15 -32.33 14.63 -22.71
N LEU A 16 -32.27 15.88 -22.23
CA LEU A 16 -32.34 16.20 -20.80
C LEU A 16 -33.73 15.90 -20.21
N ILE A 17 -34.82 16.16 -20.94
CA ILE A 17 -36.18 15.88 -20.47
C ILE A 17 -36.42 14.37 -20.34
N ILE A 18 -35.91 13.54 -21.27
CA ILE A 18 -36.04 12.08 -21.22
C ILE A 18 -35.23 11.48 -20.05
N SER A 19 -34.08 12.06 -19.70
CA SER A 19 -33.29 11.60 -18.53
C SER A 19 -33.97 11.93 -17.20
N LEU A 20 -34.65 13.08 -17.11
CA LEU A 20 -35.37 13.50 -15.91
C LEU A 20 -36.65 12.70 -15.66
N THR A 21 -37.34 12.23 -16.71
CA THR A 21 -38.51 11.36 -16.54
C THR A 21 -38.14 9.91 -16.21
N ALA A 22 -36.97 9.42 -16.66
CA ALA A 22 -36.48 8.08 -16.30
C ALA A 22 -36.03 7.96 -14.82
N CYS A 23 -35.48 9.02 -14.23
CA CYS A 23 -35.11 9.02 -12.80
C CYS A 23 -36.33 9.02 -11.86
N ASN A 24 -37.46 9.59 -12.29
CA ASN A 24 -38.68 9.61 -11.47
C ASN A 24 -39.49 8.30 -11.52
N PHE A 25 -39.19 7.38 -12.44
CA PHE A 25 -39.91 6.11 -12.56
C PHE A 25 -39.27 4.95 -11.76
N PHE A 26 -37.99 5.05 -11.39
CA PHE A 26 -37.28 4.01 -10.62
C PHE A 26 -37.38 4.17 -9.10
N ASN A 27 -37.88 5.30 -8.59
CA ASN A 27 -37.88 5.59 -7.15
C ASN A 27 -39.20 5.27 -6.42
N SER A 28 -40.16 4.60 -7.07
CA SER A 28 -41.49 4.31 -6.50
C SER A 28 -41.85 2.83 -6.35
N ASN A 29 -40.92 1.90 -6.57
CA ASN A 29 -41.19 0.45 -6.43
C ASN A 29 -40.08 -0.27 -5.68
N LEU A 30 -40.08 -0.17 -4.34
CA LEU A 30 -39.57 -1.21 -3.43
C LEU A 30 -39.95 -0.84 -1.98
N LYS A 31 -41.15 -1.26 -1.57
CA LYS A 31 -41.56 -1.38 -0.16
C LYS A 31 -42.12 -2.79 0.07
N GLU A 32 -41.73 -3.34 1.22
CA GLU A 32 -42.26 -4.52 1.95
C GLU A 32 -41.95 -5.94 1.43
N LYS A 33 -41.20 -6.70 2.24
CA LYS A 33 -41.80 -7.64 3.23
C LYS A 33 -40.76 -8.31 4.13
N ASP A 34 -40.98 -8.20 5.44
CA ASP A 34 -40.43 -9.06 6.50
C ASP A 34 -41.03 -10.47 6.44
N VAL A 35 -40.20 -11.51 6.67
CA VAL A 35 -40.60 -12.77 7.34
C VAL A 35 -39.38 -13.37 8.07
N SER A 36 -39.56 -13.61 9.37
CA SER A 36 -38.71 -14.34 10.29
C SER A 36 -38.90 -15.86 10.17
N THR A 37 -37.82 -16.65 10.34
CA THR A 37 -37.87 -17.97 11.01
C THR A 37 -36.51 -18.37 11.59
N ASP A 38 -36.56 -18.69 12.88
CA ASP A 38 -35.53 -19.34 13.72
C ASP A 38 -35.22 -20.78 13.26
N ALA A 39 -33.94 -21.20 13.31
CA ALA A 39 -33.55 -22.57 13.64
C ALA A 39 -32.05 -22.67 13.98
N SER A 40 -31.80 -23.06 15.23
CA SER A 40 -30.50 -23.30 15.85
C SER A 40 -29.60 -24.31 15.10
N LYS A 41 -28.29 -24.02 15.05
CA LYS A 41 -27.25 -25.04 15.23
C LYS A 41 -26.01 -24.41 15.86
N LYS A 42 -25.73 -24.82 17.11
CA LYS A 42 -24.49 -24.58 17.84
C LYS A 42 -23.29 -25.08 17.01
N SER A 43 -22.33 -24.21 16.77
CA SER A 43 -20.92 -24.60 16.64
C SER A 43 -20.11 -23.68 17.54
N ASN A 44 -19.42 -24.28 18.51
CA ASN A 44 -18.45 -23.61 19.36
C ASN A 44 -17.39 -22.95 18.48
N ALA A 45 -17.43 -21.62 18.39
CA ALA A 45 -16.25 -20.82 18.12
C ALA A 45 -15.90 -20.17 19.46
N GLU A 46 -14.78 -20.59 20.06
CA GLU A 46 -14.10 -19.73 21.01
C GLU A 46 -13.71 -18.46 20.25
N GLU A 47 -14.57 -17.45 20.30
CA GLU A 47 -14.20 -16.05 20.13
C GLU A 47 -13.11 -15.76 21.16
N LYS A 48 -11.86 -15.96 20.76
CA LYS A 48 -10.76 -15.24 21.39
C LYS A 48 -10.98 -13.78 21.04
N ASN A 49 -11.54 -13.09 22.03
CA ASN A 49 -11.59 -11.64 22.16
C ASN A 49 -10.53 -10.97 21.28
N ILE A 50 -10.99 -10.26 20.25
CA ILE A 50 -10.20 -9.20 19.65
C ILE A 50 -10.05 -8.17 20.76
N VAL A 51 -8.94 -8.25 21.47
CA VAL A 51 -8.49 -7.18 22.34
C VAL A 51 -8.13 -6.04 21.39
N ASN A 52 -9.08 -5.10 21.25
CA ASN A 52 -8.82 -3.75 20.77
C ASN A 52 -8.02 -3.04 21.88
N ASP A 53 -6.75 -3.39 22.01
CA ASP A 53 -5.78 -2.50 22.64
C ASP A 53 -5.07 -1.77 21.50
N SER A 54 -5.47 -0.52 21.32
CA SER A 54 -4.72 0.49 20.57
C SER A 54 -3.43 0.77 21.33
N ASP A 55 -2.51 -0.18 21.27
CA ASP A 55 -1.11 0.08 21.57
C ASP A 55 -0.50 0.69 20.32
N ASP A 56 -0.29 1.98 20.40
CA ASP A 56 0.42 2.77 19.42
C ASP A 56 1.77 2.10 19.08
N LEU A 57 1.83 1.38 17.95
CA LEU A 57 2.98 0.57 17.54
C LEU A 57 4.18 1.48 17.28
N THR A 58 4.93 1.73 18.35
CA THR A 58 6.17 2.49 18.33
C THR A 58 7.29 1.49 18.16
N ILE A 59 7.96 1.58 17.02
CA ILE A 59 9.13 0.78 16.71
C ILE A 59 10.35 1.59 17.08
N THR A 60 11.21 1.03 17.92
CA THR A 60 12.41 1.68 18.45
C THR A 60 13.66 1.05 17.82
N PRO A 61 14.43 1.81 17.02
CA PRO A 61 15.71 1.34 16.51
C PRO A 61 16.73 1.11 17.62
N LYS A 62 17.61 0.13 17.44
CA LYS A 62 18.75 -0.12 18.34
C LYS A 62 19.92 0.80 17.96
N TYR A 63 19.81 2.08 18.30
CA TYR A 63 20.80 3.11 17.95
C TYR A 63 22.23 2.78 18.37
N ASP A 64 22.42 1.98 19.42
CA ASP A 64 23.74 1.59 19.93
C ASP A 64 24.37 0.37 19.24
N ASP A 65 23.61 -0.38 18.43
CA ASP A 65 24.14 -1.51 17.66
C ASP A 65 25.19 -1.01 16.64
N PRO A 66 26.42 -1.54 16.65
CA PRO A 66 27.46 -1.13 15.70
C PRO A 66 27.03 -1.28 14.23
N ARG A 67 26.24 -2.32 13.90
CA ARG A 67 25.70 -2.57 12.56
C ARG A 67 24.72 -1.47 12.15
N TYR A 68 23.89 -0.99 13.09
CA TYR A 68 22.99 0.14 12.85
C TYR A 68 23.80 1.38 12.48
N LYS A 69 24.81 1.74 13.27
CA LYS A 69 25.66 2.93 13.04
C LYS A 69 26.40 2.86 11.70
N GLU A 70 26.91 1.67 11.35
CA GLU A 70 27.58 1.44 10.08
C GLU A 70 26.62 1.64 8.89
N LEU A 71 25.45 1.00 8.93
CA LEU A 71 24.46 1.11 7.85
C LEU A 71 23.93 2.55 7.71
N MET A 72 23.69 3.25 8.81
CA MET A 72 23.32 4.67 8.76
C MET A 72 24.43 5.51 8.10
N THR A 73 25.69 5.26 8.42
CA THR A 73 26.82 5.96 7.79
C THR A 73 26.89 5.70 6.29
N GLN A 74 26.58 4.47 5.85
CA GLN A 74 26.51 4.12 4.43
C GLN A 74 25.31 4.80 3.75
N PHE A 75 24.15 4.82 4.41
CA PHE A 75 22.94 5.49 3.93
C PHE A 75 23.16 6.99 3.71
N GLU A 76 23.80 7.70 4.66
CA GLU A 76 24.07 9.14 4.50
C GLU A 76 25.00 9.48 3.34
N LYS A 77 25.86 8.54 2.92
CA LYS A 77 26.81 8.73 1.82
C LYS A 77 26.20 8.47 0.44
N GLN A 78 25.06 7.78 0.36
CA GLN A 78 24.47 7.43 -0.93
C GLN A 78 23.72 8.64 -1.53
N GLU A 79 23.68 8.70 -2.86
CA GLU A 79 23.04 9.81 -3.59
C GLU A 79 21.52 9.81 -3.47
N HIS A 80 20.90 8.63 -3.53
CA HIS A 80 19.45 8.45 -3.48
C HIS A 80 19.02 7.90 -2.12
N ARG A 81 18.47 8.73 -1.23
CA ARG A 81 18.07 8.38 0.13
C ARG A 81 16.56 8.33 0.25
N PHE A 82 16.02 7.12 0.40
CA PHE A 82 14.61 6.90 0.71
C PHE A 82 14.41 6.61 2.19
N GLU A 83 13.47 7.35 2.79
CA GLU A 83 12.99 7.12 4.14
C GLU A 83 11.48 6.92 4.10
N ILE A 84 11.02 5.77 4.57
CA ILE A 84 9.62 5.40 4.64
C ILE A 84 9.25 5.28 6.11
N ASP A 85 8.60 6.32 6.64
CA ASP A 85 8.01 6.28 7.98
C ASP A 85 6.50 5.98 7.89
N ALA A 86 5.76 6.16 8.98
CA ALA A 86 4.33 5.89 9.07
C ALA A 86 3.51 6.71 8.08
N CYS A 87 3.58 8.03 8.20
CA CYS A 87 2.77 8.95 7.40
C CYS A 87 3.64 9.88 6.55
N GLU A 88 4.89 10.12 6.96
CA GLU A 88 5.86 10.95 6.25
C GLU A 88 6.84 10.07 5.47
N PHE A 89 7.08 10.43 4.21
CA PHE A 89 8.09 9.81 3.37
C PHE A 89 9.09 10.87 2.95
N LYS A 90 10.35 10.50 2.78
CA LYS A 90 11.40 11.40 2.32
C LYS A 90 12.17 10.81 1.17
N TYR A 91 12.52 11.67 0.25
CA TYR A 91 13.48 11.39 -0.81
C TYR A 91 14.52 12.51 -0.84
N ASN A 92 15.79 12.14 -0.61
CA ASN A 92 16.90 13.09 -0.48
C ASN A 92 16.61 14.24 0.51
N GLY A 93 15.95 13.90 1.63
CA GLY A 93 15.57 14.85 2.68
C GLY A 93 14.33 15.71 2.38
N LYS A 94 13.74 15.63 1.18
CA LYS A 94 12.49 16.31 0.85
C LYS A 94 11.29 15.45 1.25
N SER A 95 10.41 15.99 2.08
CA SER A 95 9.23 15.29 2.57
C SER A 95 8.06 15.30 1.58
N PHE A 96 7.34 14.18 1.54
CA PHE A 96 6.07 14.02 0.84
C PHE A 96 5.17 13.03 1.59
N PHE A 97 3.88 13.07 1.26
CA PHE A 97 2.81 12.38 1.98
C PHE A 97 1.81 11.76 0.99
N ILE A 98 1.12 10.70 1.41
CA ILE A 98 -0.11 10.30 0.72
C ILE A 98 -1.08 11.49 0.75
N GLY A 99 -1.70 11.79 -0.39
CA GLY A 99 -2.58 12.93 -0.61
C GLY A 99 -1.92 14.16 -1.23
N ASP A 100 -0.58 14.20 -1.32
CA ASP A 100 0.14 15.29 -1.97
C ASP A 100 -0.24 15.42 -3.45
N SER A 101 -0.25 16.66 -3.94
CA SER A 101 -0.61 16.94 -5.34
C SER A 101 0.49 16.50 -6.30
N TYR A 102 0.08 16.28 -7.55
CA TYR A 102 0.98 16.04 -8.66
C TYR A 102 2.17 17.04 -8.71
N GLU A 103 1.90 18.34 -8.60
CA GLU A 103 2.92 19.38 -8.73
C GLU A 103 3.98 19.25 -7.64
N LYS A 104 3.56 18.90 -6.41
CA LYS A 104 4.49 18.66 -5.30
C LYS A 104 5.35 17.44 -5.58
N ILE A 105 4.76 16.33 -6.03
CA ILE A 105 5.50 15.13 -6.39
C ILE A 105 6.50 15.41 -7.52
N LEU A 106 6.09 16.13 -8.57
CA LEU A 106 6.94 16.53 -9.68
C LEU A 106 8.12 17.40 -9.21
N SER A 107 7.91 18.29 -8.24
CA SER A 107 8.98 19.15 -7.70
C SER A 107 10.07 18.40 -6.91
N ILE A 108 9.75 17.20 -6.42
CA ILE A 108 10.66 16.37 -5.64
C ILE A 108 11.42 15.40 -6.54
N PHE A 109 10.69 14.72 -7.44
CA PHE A 109 11.22 13.61 -8.23
C PHE A 109 11.54 13.98 -9.69
N GLY A 110 11.08 15.12 -10.18
CA GLY A 110 11.28 15.54 -11.55
C GLY A 110 10.36 14.84 -12.54
N GLU A 111 10.76 14.81 -13.82
CA GLU A 111 9.99 14.21 -14.89
C GLU A 111 9.84 12.70 -14.73
N HIS A 112 8.72 12.16 -15.21
CA HIS A 112 8.36 10.76 -15.11
C HIS A 112 7.73 10.29 -16.42
N LYS A 113 7.67 8.97 -16.61
CA LYS A 113 6.82 8.38 -17.63
C LYS A 113 5.41 8.25 -17.06
N ASP A 114 4.43 8.83 -17.73
CA ASP A 114 3.03 8.77 -17.33
C ASP A 114 2.23 7.74 -18.14
N GLU A 115 1.30 7.10 -17.45
CA GLU A 115 0.34 6.18 -18.06
C GLU A 115 -1.01 6.41 -17.35
N LEU A 116 -2.02 6.86 -18.10
CA LEU A 116 -3.39 6.94 -17.57
C LEU A 116 -4.03 5.56 -17.66
N PHE A 117 -4.43 5.00 -16.52
CA PHE A 117 -5.16 3.74 -16.45
C PHE A 117 -6.63 4.03 -16.21
N LEU A 118 -7.48 3.60 -17.15
CA LEU A 118 -8.92 3.69 -17.05
C LEU A 118 -9.52 2.28 -17.14
N SER A 119 -10.34 1.94 -16.16
CA SER A 119 -11.18 0.75 -16.15
C SER A 119 -12.54 1.09 -15.58
N GLU A 120 -13.54 0.23 -15.77
CA GLU A 120 -14.89 0.42 -15.22
C GLU A 120 -14.91 0.59 -13.69
N LYS A 121 -13.91 0.02 -12.99
CA LYS A 121 -13.84 0.00 -11.52
C LYS A 121 -12.84 0.99 -10.95
N TYR A 122 -11.82 1.38 -11.71
CA TYR A 122 -10.69 2.16 -11.23
C TYR A 122 -10.18 3.11 -12.30
N SER A 123 -9.96 4.36 -11.90
CA SER A 123 -9.26 5.39 -12.69
C SER A 123 -8.12 5.96 -11.86
N TYR A 124 -6.90 5.89 -12.39
CA TYR A 124 -5.72 6.47 -11.75
C TYR A 124 -4.65 6.81 -12.78
N TYR A 125 -3.79 7.76 -12.42
CA TYR A 125 -2.53 7.98 -13.15
C TYR A 125 -1.43 7.14 -12.53
N ARG A 126 -0.62 6.52 -13.38
CA ARG A 126 0.58 5.79 -12.99
C ARG A 126 1.79 6.57 -13.44
N PHE A 127 2.61 7.01 -12.49
CA PHE A 127 3.88 7.67 -12.74
C PHE A 127 5.02 6.71 -12.43
N LYS A 128 5.86 6.44 -13.43
CA LYS A 128 7.01 5.54 -13.33
C LYS A 128 8.31 6.33 -13.37
N TYR A 129 9.16 6.10 -12.37
CA TYR A 129 10.54 6.57 -12.29
C TYR A 129 11.45 5.33 -12.38
N ASP A 130 11.81 4.96 -13.61
CA ASP A 130 12.53 3.71 -13.89
C ASP A 130 13.97 3.70 -13.36
N ASP A 131 14.57 4.89 -13.24
CA ASP A 131 15.91 5.15 -12.73
C ASP A 131 16.03 4.84 -11.23
N ILE A 132 15.01 5.21 -10.46
CA ILE A 132 14.95 5.00 -8.99
C ILE A 132 13.98 3.88 -8.59
N LYS A 133 13.43 3.13 -9.55
CA LYS A 133 12.55 1.97 -9.36
C LYS A 133 11.32 2.26 -8.49
N LEU A 134 10.74 3.42 -8.72
CA LEU A 134 9.61 3.95 -7.97
C LEU A 134 8.39 4.10 -8.89
N THR A 135 7.23 3.70 -8.40
CA THR A 135 5.95 3.91 -9.07
C THR A 135 4.97 4.57 -8.13
N PHE A 136 4.37 5.67 -8.58
CA PHE A 136 3.25 6.32 -7.92
C PHE A 136 1.94 6.04 -8.63
N LEU A 137 0.89 5.83 -7.85
CA LEU A 137 -0.49 5.89 -8.33
C LEU A 137 -1.11 7.17 -7.78
N LEU A 138 -1.80 7.91 -8.64
CA LEU A 138 -2.49 9.14 -8.28
C LEU A 138 -3.97 9.04 -8.61
N SER A 139 -4.81 9.60 -7.74
CA SER A 139 -6.26 9.61 -7.90
C SER A 139 -6.72 10.33 -9.17
N GLU A 140 -7.88 9.92 -9.67
CA GLU A 140 -8.65 10.69 -10.66
C GLU A 140 -10.09 10.85 -10.14
N PRO A 141 -10.66 12.08 -10.07
CA PRO A 141 -10.04 13.36 -10.42
C PRO A 141 -9.01 13.85 -9.39
N GLY A 142 -8.19 14.83 -9.79
CA GLY A 142 -7.41 15.67 -8.88
C GLY A 142 -5.94 15.28 -8.65
N LYS A 143 -5.48 14.16 -9.22
CA LYS A 143 -4.06 13.75 -9.23
C LYS A 143 -3.37 13.88 -7.87
N LYS A 144 -3.95 13.27 -6.84
CA LYS A 144 -3.33 13.17 -5.50
C LYS A 144 -2.64 11.84 -5.34
N LEU A 145 -1.46 11.80 -4.73
CA LEU A 145 -0.74 10.57 -4.45
C LEU A 145 -1.59 9.64 -3.57
N THR A 146 -1.88 8.43 -4.04
CA THR A 146 -2.67 7.43 -3.27
C THR A 146 -1.87 6.17 -2.98
N THR A 147 -0.82 5.91 -3.76
CA THR A 147 0.02 4.71 -3.56
C THR A 147 1.45 5.00 -3.99
N LEU A 148 2.38 4.49 -3.18
CA LEU A 148 3.80 4.40 -3.48
C LEU A 148 4.18 2.93 -3.59
N ASN A 149 4.86 2.53 -4.66
CA ASN A 149 5.47 1.21 -4.80
C ASN A 149 6.96 1.38 -5.09
N LEU A 150 7.81 0.81 -4.25
CA LEU A 150 9.26 0.84 -4.39
C LEU A 150 9.77 -0.60 -4.60
N VAL A 151 10.52 -0.83 -5.66
CA VAL A 151 11.12 -2.15 -5.95
C VAL A 151 12.52 -2.20 -5.37
N LEU A 152 12.78 -3.21 -4.54
CA LEU A 152 13.99 -3.34 -3.71
C LEU A 152 14.88 -4.53 -4.10
N ASP A 153 14.34 -5.54 -4.78
CA ASP A 153 15.10 -6.71 -5.20
C ASP A 153 15.61 -6.57 -6.64
N ARG A 154 16.95 -6.61 -6.78
CA ARG A 154 17.69 -6.53 -8.05
C ARG A 154 17.23 -7.56 -9.09
N ARG A 155 16.68 -8.70 -8.67
CA ARG A 155 16.17 -9.74 -9.59
C ARG A 155 14.89 -9.33 -10.30
N PHE A 156 14.16 -8.37 -9.75
CA PHE A 156 12.89 -7.87 -10.28
C PHE A 156 13.02 -6.49 -10.94
N THR A 157 14.23 -5.92 -10.99
CA THR A 157 14.48 -4.57 -11.54
C THR A 157 14.89 -4.58 -13.02
N GLY A 158 15.05 -5.76 -13.63
CA GLY A 158 15.63 -5.94 -14.95
C GLY A 158 17.15 -5.69 -14.94
N ASP A 159 17.72 -5.23 -16.06
CA ASP A 159 19.16 -4.99 -16.22
C ASP A 159 19.71 -3.81 -15.39
N VAL A 160 18.83 -3.01 -14.78
CA VAL A 160 19.23 -1.82 -14.02
C VAL A 160 18.86 -2.04 -12.56
N ALA A 161 19.87 -2.18 -11.70
CA ALA A 161 19.69 -2.27 -10.25
C ALA A 161 19.14 -0.95 -9.67
N PRO A 162 18.48 -0.97 -8.49
CA PRO A 162 18.15 0.26 -7.78
C PRO A 162 19.41 1.08 -7.52
N PRO A 163 19.35 2.42 -7.60
CA PRO A 163 20.52 3.30 -7.44
C PRO A 163 20.84 3.57 -5.96
N PHE A 164 20.41 2.69 -5.07
CA PHE A 164 20.61 2.74 -3.63
C PHE A 164 20.82 1.32 -3.09
N GLU A 165 21.54 1.20 -1.98
CA GLU A 165 21.76 -0.09 -1.31
C GLU A 165 21.09 -0.18 0.06
N ILE A 166 20.71 0.96 0.64
CA ILE A 166 20.06 1.04 1.95
C ILE A 166 18.85 1.97 1.84
N ILE A 167 17.76 1.64 2.50
CA ILE A 167 16.64 2.56 2.74
C ILE A 167 16.35 2.60 4.23
N LEU A 168 15.71 3.66 4.72
CA LEU A 168 15.18 3.66 6.08
C LEU A 168 13.71 3.25 6.07
N LEU A 169 13.38 2.22 6.85
CA LEU A 169 12.01 1.80 7.13
C LEU A 169 11.74 2.03 8.61
N ARG A 170 10.82 2.94 8.96
CA ARG A 170 10.55 3.31 10.36
C ARG A 170 11.83 3.69 11.12
N LYS A 171 12.71 4.45 10.45
CA LYS A 171 14.02 4.90 10.94
C LYS A 171 15.04 3.76 11.17
N ILE A 172 14.75 2.55 10.71
CA ILE A 172 15.66 1.40 10.75
C ILE A 172 16.28 1.23 9.37
N PRO A 173 17.61 1.16 9.25
CA PRO A 173 18.25 0.92 7.96
C PRO A 173 18.00 -0.51 7.52
N TYR A 174 17.45 -0.66 6.31
CA TYR A 174 17.33 -1.91 5.60
C TYR A 174 18.33 -1.94 4.46
N LYS A 175 19.29 -2.87 4.52
CA LYS A 175 20.21 -3.15 3.42
C LYS A 175 19.55 -4.12 2.43
N LEU A 176 19.53 -3.76 1.15
CA LEU A 176 18.91 -4.56 0.11
C LEU A 176 19.50 -5.99 0.09
N GLY A 177 18.61 -6.98 0.11
CA GLY A 177 18.97 -8.39 0.08
C GLY A 177 19.05 -9.07 1.44
N ASN A 178 19.06 -8.30 2.54
CA ASN A 178 18.90 -8.86 3.88
C ASN A 178 17.48 -9.45 4.03
N SER A 179 17.34 -10.51 4.81
CA SER A 179 16.05 -11.05 5.23
C SER A 179 15.26 -10.04 6.09
N LEU A 180 13.94 -10.22 6.19
CA LEU A 180 13.13 -9.45 7.13
C LEU A 180 13.60 -9.68 8.58
N ASN A 181 14.06 -10.88 8.93
CA ASN A 181 14.61 -11.17 10.25
C ASN A 181 15.88 -10.35 10.54
N GLU A 182 16.85 -10.34 9.64
CA GLU A 182 18.07 -9.53 9.78
C GLU A 182 17.76 -8.02 9.90
N PHE A 183 16.72 -7.54 9.21
CA PHE A 183 16.23 -6.17 9.39
C PHE A 183 15.66 -5.94 10.79
N MET A 184 14.80 -6.82 11.28
CA MET A 184 14.16 -6.70 12.59
C MET A 184 15.18 -6.69 13.74
N GLU A 185 16.30 -7.42 13.60
CA GLU A 185 17.37 -7.44 14.60
C GLU A 185 17.91 -6.05 14.96
N LEU A 186 17.79 -5.05 14.08
CA LEU A 186 18.23 -3.67 14.29
C LEU A 186 17.21 -2.82 15.07
N SER A 187 16.16 -3.42 15.61
CA SER A 187 15.09 -2.75 16.36
C SER A 187 14.43 -3.68 17.38
N ASP A 188 13.37 -3.20 18.02
CA ASP A 188 12.44 -3.98 18.83
C ASP A 188 11.24 -4.54 18.02
N LEU A 189 11.32 -4.51 16.69
CA LEU A 189 10.34 -5.12 15.80
C LEU A 189 10.42 -6.66 15.89
N ASN A 190 9.27 -7.30 15.87
CA ASN A 190 9.15 -8.76 15.85
C ASN A 190 7.91 -9.17 15.03
N HIS A 191 7.73 -10.47 14.83
CA HIS A 191 6.62 -11.00 14.04
C HIS A 191 5.24 -10.78 14.68
N ASP A 192 5.13 -10.57 15.99
CA ASP A 192 3.85 -10.26 16.64
C ASP A 192 3.35 -8.84 16.28
N LYS A 193 4.28 -7.94 15.96
CA LYS A 193 4.00 -6.57 15.50
C LYS A 193 3.71 -6.50 13.99
N LEU A 194 3.71 -7.63 13.28
CA LEU A 194 3.47 -7.72 11.84
C LEU A 194 2.31 -8.65 11.53
N LYS A 195 1.39 -8.21 10.66
CA LYS A 195 0.47 -9.12 9.97
C LYS A 195 1.22 -9.76 8.81
N HIS A 196 0.90 -11.00 8.47
CA HIS A 196 1.47 -11.63 7.28
C HIS A 196 0.44 -12.43 6.51
N THR A 197 0.68 -12.55 5.21
CA THR A 197 -0.06 -13.42 4.30
C THR A 197 0.84 -14.59 3.88
N GLN A 198 0.51 -15.29 2.80
CA GLN A 198 1.40 -16.31 2.26
C GLN A 198 2.64 -15.74 1.55
N HIS A 199 2.64 -14.44 1.24
CA HIS A 199 3.65 -13.82 0.36
C HIS A 199 4.21 -12.50 0.88
N SER A 200 3.65 -11.94 1.96
CA SER A 200 4.02 -10.61 2.42
C SER A 200 3.85 -10.45 3.92
N PHE A 201 4.49 -9.42 4.46
CA PHE A 201 4.28 -8.89 5.79
C PHE A 201 3.71 -7.47 5.69
N SER A 202 2.99 -7.03 6.70
CA SER A 202 2.43 -5.69 6.80
C SER A 202 2.57 -5.20 8.23
N PHE A 203 2.87 -3.92 8.40
CA PHE A 203 2.80 -3.32 9.73
C PHE A 203 1.36 -3.29 10.21
N ILE A 204 1.15 -3.52 11.49
CA ILE A 204 -0.17 -3.38 12.12
C ILE A 204 -0.33 -1.89 12.45
N GLU A 205 -1.05 -1.15 11.61
CA GLU A 205 -1.20 0.31 11.75
C GLU A 205 -2.67 0.66 11.92
N LEU A 206 -3.17 0.66 13.15
CA LEU A 206 -4.60 0.87 13.40
C LEU A 206 -4.99 2.36 13.47
N GLU A 207 -4.12 3.26 13.97
CA GLU A 207 -4.54 4.64 14.28
C GLU A 207 -3.55 5.76 13.91
N LYS A 208 -2.26 5.47 13.67
CA LYS A 208 -1.23 6.53 13.51
C LYS A 208 -1.38 7.41 12.26
N CYS A 209 -2.05 6.92 11.22
CA CYS A 209 -2.10 7.58 9.91
C CYS A 209 -3.48 7.51 9.25
N SER A 210 -4.52 7.92 9.98
CA SER A 210 -5.85 8.11 9.40
C SER A 210 -5.88 9.36 8.52
N ILE A 211 -6.23 9.20 7.25
CA ILE A 211 -6.48 10.30 6.31
C ILE A 211 -7.85 10.92 6.61
N ASN A 212 -8.81 10.08 6.99
CA ASN A 212 -10.13 10.44 7.52
C ASN A 212 -10.67 9.28 8.37
N GLU A 213 -11.92 9.38 8.82
CA GLU A 213 -12.58 8.39 9.69
C GLU A 213 -12.59 6.96 9.12
N ASN A 214 -12.51 6.80 7.80
CA ASN A 214 -12.64 5.49 7.12
C ASN A 214 -11.39 5.07 6.35
N GLU A 215 -10.35 5.90 6.28
CA GLU A 215 -9.19 5.64 5.43
C GLU A 215 -7.90 5.75 6.24
N THR A 216 -7.11 4.66 6.24
CA THR A 216 -5.81 4.61 6.90
C THR A 216 -4.68 4.30 5.92
N ILE A 217 -3.51 4.87 6.17
CA ILE A 217 -2.30 4.51 5.44
C ILE A 217 -1.82 3.14 5.95
N PHE A 218 -1.48 2.25 5.03
CA PHE A 218 -0.85 0.97 5.35
C PHE A 218 0.49 0.82 4.63
N THR A 219 1.41 0.10 5.25
CA THR A 219 2.67 -0.33 4.62
C THR A 219 2.76 -1.85 4.53
N VAL A 220 2.93 -2.37 3.31
CA VAL A 220 3.17 -3.79 3.01
C VAL A 220 4.63 -3.96 2.58
N LEU A 221 5.28 -4.95 3.19
CA LEU A 221 6.60 -5.46 2.85
C LEU A 221 6.43 -6.76 2.03
N ASP A 222 6.87 -6.74 0.78
CA ASP A 222 6.93 -7.96 -0.04
C ASP A 222 8.14 -8.80 0.39
N SER A 223 7.95 -9.60 1.42
CA SER A 223 8.90 -10.61 1.90
C SER A 223 8.15 -11.91 2.12
N ASN A 224 8.71 -13.00 1.58
CA ASN A 224 8.09 -14.32 1.69
C ASN A 224 8.28 -14.89 3.11
N PRO A 225 7.21 -15.20 3.84
CA PRO A 225 7.31 -16.00 5.05
C PRO A 225 7.77 -17.43 4.70
N VAL A 226 8.58 -18.02 5.57
CA VAL A 226 8.98 -19.43 5.46
C VAL A 226 8.05 -20.26 6.32
N TYR A 227 7.65 -21.42 5.80
CA TYR A 227 6.76 -22.34 6.51
C TYR A 227 7.48 -23.66 6.71
N LYS A 228 7.31 -24.25 7.90
CA LYS A 228 7.76 -25.63 8.14
C LYS A 228 6.98 -26.54 7.22
N ASN A 229 7.67 -27.43 6.51
CA ASN A 229 7.02 -28.40 5.64
C ASN A 229 6.92 -29.75 6.37
N ILE A 230 5.79 -30.42 6.22
CA ILE A 230 5.51 -31.74 6.78
C ILE A 230 5.35 -32.72 5.62
N GLY A 231 5.94 -33.92 5.73
CA GLY A 231 5.92 -34.94 4.67
C GLY A 231 7.24 -35.06 3.89
N GLY A 232 7.20 -35.69 2.71
CA GLY A 232 8.39 -35.94 1.88
C GLY A 232 8.02 -36.45 0.47
N GLY A 233 8.94 -36.27 -0.49
CA GLY A 233 8.71 -36.66 -1.88
C GLY A 233 7.65 -35.80 -2.59
N HIS A 234 6.70 -36.43 -3.27
CA HIS A 234 5.61 -35.74 -4.00
C HIS A 234 4.49 -35.21 -3.11
N MET A 235 4.47 -35.55 -1.81
CA MET A 235 3.50 -35.04 -0.85
C MET A 235 4.22 -34.22 0.23
N THR A 236 4.17 -32.90 0.04
CA THR A 236 4.64 -31.92 1.01
C THR A 236 3.46 -31.05 1.43
N ILE A 237 3.13 -31.07 2.71
CA ILE A 237 2.05 -30.26 3.30
C ILE A 237 2.71 -29.06 3.99
N ARG A 238 2.19 -27.86 3.70
CA ARG A 238 2.61 -26.65 4.39
C ARG A 238 2.16 -26.72 5.85
N GLY A 239 3.10 -26.63 6.77
CA GLY A 239 2.88 -26.53 8.20
C GLY A 239 2.84 -25.09 8.69
N ALA A 240 3.13 -24.89 9.97
CA ALA A 240 3.11 -23.57 10.60
C ALA A 240 4.20 -22.64 10.04
N PHE A 241 3.96 -21.33 10.14
CA PHE A 241 4.97 -20.30 9.89
C PHE A 241 6.19 -20.53 10.78
N ASP A 242 7.38 -20.34 10.21
CA ASP A 242 8.66 -20.41 10.89
C ASP A 242 9.18 -18.99 11.15
N PRO A 243 9.03 -18.44 12.37
CA PRO A 243 9.43 -17.07 12.67
C PRO A 243 10.94 -16.84 12.61
N GLU A 244 11.74 -17.92 12.63
CA GLU A 244 13.21 -17.86 12.58
C GLU A 244 13.75 -17.60 11.17
N SER A 245 12.92 -17.69 10.13
CA SER A 245 13.37 -17.57 8.75
C SER A 245 12.38 -16.81 7.88
N THR A 246 12.90 -15.81 7.16
CA THR A 246 12.14 -15.05 6.17
C THR A 246 12.97 -14.77 4.93
N GLY A 247 12.29 -14.50 3.82
CA GLY A 247 12.94 -13.98 2.62
C GLY A 247 13.39 -12.52 2.79
N PRO A 248 14.16 -12.01 1.83
CA PRO A 248 14.45 -10.58 1.75
C PRO A 248 13.19 -9.77 1.45
N ILE A 249 13.21 -8.48 1.83
CA ILE A 249 12.18 -7.52 1.42
C ILE A 249 12.48 -7.13 -0.03
N LYS A 250 11.62 -7.57 -0.95
CA LYS A 250 11.76 -7.41 -2.40
C LYS A 250 11.11 -6.15 -2.94
N GLY A 251 10.14 -5.63 -2.21
CA GLY A 251 9.42 -4.44 -2.55
C GLY A 251 8.68 -3.91 -1.34
N LEU A 252 8.29 -2.66 -1.45
CA LEU A 252 7.49 -1.98 -0.46
C LEU A 252 6.33 -1.31 -1.17
N LYS A 253 5.14 -1.45 -0.58
CA LYS A 253 3.93 -0.74 -1.01
C LYS A 253 3.38 0.05 0.16
N VAL A 254 3.18 1.34 -0.05
CA VAL A 254 2.36 2.19 0.82
C VAL A 254 1.09 2.55 0.08
N GLY A 255 -0.06 2.42 0.72
CA GLY A 255 -1.34 2.79 0.12
C GLY A 255 -2.39 3.16 1.16
N ILE A 256 -3.62 3.35 0.67
CA ILE A 256 -4.78 3.67 1.48
C ILE A 256 -5.67 2.43 1.57
N SER A 257 -6.04 2.04 2.79
CA SER A 257 -7.06 1.03 3.04
C SER A 257 -8.33 1.74 3.52
N ALA A 258 -9.46 1.41 2.89
CA ALA A 258 -10.75 1.72 3.47
C ALA A 258 -11.07 0.69 4.57
N GLN A 259 -11.59 1.14 5.70
CA GLN A 259 -12.16 0.29 6.76
C GLN A 259 -13.60 -0.11 6.44
#